data_AF-A0A520YA28-F1
#
_entry.id   AF-A0A520YA28-F1
#
_cell.length_a   1.000
_cell.length_b   1.000
_cell.length_c   1.000
_cell.angle_alpha   90.00
_cell.angle_beta   90.00
_cell.angle_gamma   90.00
#
_symmetry.space_group_name_H-M   'P 1'
#
loop_
_entity.id
_entity.type
_entity.pdbx_description
1 polymer ?
#
loop_
_entity_poly.entity_id
_entity_poly.type
_entity_poly.pdbx_seq_one_letter_code
_entity_poly.pdbx_strand_id
1 'polypeptide(L)'
;SSAGFGLVKHQVDRMKAGEDYMVLDAIADFRELTDIKIKAGSTGLLMIGGGVPKNFAQDTVVCAEILGHDDVEMHKYAVQITVADVRDGACSSSTLQEACSWGKVDTALEQMVYAEATSVLPLLASDAYHRGAWKNREKRRFAKLFE
;
A
#
# COMPACT_ATOMS: atom_id res chain seq x y z
N SER A 1 -13.66 3.66 -12.90
CA SER A 1 -12.56 4.60 -13.18
C SER A 1 -12.57 4.97 -14.66
N SER A 2 -12.22 6.20 -15.02
CA SER A 2 -12.18 6.67 -16.43
C SER A 2 -11.24 5.83 -17.30
N ALA A 3 -10.13 5.33 -16.73
CA ALA A 3 -9.22 4.41 -17.41
C ALA A 3 -9.92 3.10 -17.86
N GLY A 4 -10.86 2.60 -17.05
CA GLY A 4 -11.60 1.37 -17.35
C GLY A 4 -12.41 1.46 -18.63
N PHE A 5 -12.98 2.63 -18.95
CA PHE A 5 -13.69 2.81 -20.22
C PHE A 5 -12.74 2.69 -21.42
N GLY A 6 -11.53 3.23 -21.30
CA GLY A 6 -10.49 3.10 -22.33
C GLY A 6 -10.05 1.64 -22.52
N LEU A 7 -9.85 0.90 -21.43
CA LEU A 7 -9.48 -0.52 -21.46
C LEU A 7 -10.55 -1.39 -22.14
N VAL A 8 -11.82 -1.16 -21.81
CA VAL A 8 -12.95 -1.87 -22.45
C VAL A 8 -13.01 -1.54 -23.94
N LYS A 9 -12.85 -0.27 -24.31
CA LYS A 9 -12.82 0.14 -25.72
C LYS A 9 -11.68 -0.55 -26.47
N HIS A 10 -10.46 -0.54 -25.91
CA HIS A 10 -9.30 -1.24 -26.48
C HIS A 10 -9.59 -2.71 -26.71
N GLN A 11 -10.11 -3.40 -25.69
CA GLN A 11 -10.41 -4.82 -25.78
C GLN A 11 -11.44 -5.12 -26.88
N VAL A 12 -12.54 -4.35 -26.94
CA VAL A 12 -13.58 -4.52 -27.95
C VAL A 12 -13.05 -4.28 -29.38
N ASP A 13 -12.23 -3.24 -29.58
CA ASP A 13 -11.70 -2.91 -30.90
C ASP A 13 -10.69 -3.96 -31.38
N ARG A 14 -9.82 -4.44 -30.50
CA ARG A 14 -8.85 -5.50 -30.80
C ARG A 14 -9.54 -6.84 -31.08
N MET A 15 -10.56 -7.19 -30.31
CA MET A 15 -11.39 -8.38 -30.57
C MET A 15 -12.05 -8.33 -31.95
N LYS A 16 -12.57 -7.16 -32.38
CA LYS A 16 -13.14 -6.98 -33.73
C LYS A 16 -12.09 -7.11 -34.83
N ALA A 17 -10.87 -6.66 -34.58
CA ALA A 17 -9.75 -6.78 -35.51
C ALA A 17 -9.15 -8.20 -35.56
N GLY A 18 -9.56 -9.11 -34.67
CA GLY A 18 -8.97 -10.45 -34.54
C GLY A 18 -7.54 -10.41 -33.97
N GLU A 19 -7.22 -9.36 -33.22
CA GLU A 19 -5.88 -9.11 -32.67
C GLU A 19 -5.85 -9.33 -31.15
N ASP A 20 -4.67 -9.60 -30.61
CA ASP A 20 -4.48 -9.74 -29.16
C ASP A 20 -4.82 -8.46 -28.41
N TYR A 21 -5.43 -8.56 -27.24
CA TYR A 21 -5.73 -7.42 -26.38
C TYR A 21 -4.96 -7.50 -25.06
N MET A 22 -4.88 -6.36 -24.39
CA MET A 22 -4.18 -6.27 -23.12
C MET A 22 -4.99 -6.92 -22.01
N VAL A 23 -4.31 -7.63 -21.12
CA VAL A 23 -4.87 -8.20 -19.88
C VAL A 23 -4.09 -7.62 -18.70
N LEU A 24 -4.78 -7.33 -17.61
CA LEU A 24 -4.18 -6.91 -16.35
C LEU A 24 -4.09 -8.10 -15.41
N ASP A 25 -2.89 -8.38 -14.90
CA ASP A 25 -2.65 -9.45 -13.95
C ASP A 25 -2.49 -8.88 -12.53
N ALA A 26 -3.58 -8.86 -11.78
CA ALA A 26 -3.58 -8.40 -10.40
C ALA A 26 -2.82 -9.33 -9.44
N ILE A 27 -2.60 -10.60 -9.83
CA ILE A 27 -1.85 -11.57 -9.02
C ILE A 27 -0.36 -11.26 -9.14
N ALA A 28 0.10 -10.97 -10.36
CA ALA A 28 1.47 -10.51 -10.59
C ALA A 28 1.78 -9.23 -9.81
N ASP A 29 0.89 -8.23 -9.85
CA ASP A 29 1.04 -6.99 -9.09
C ASP A 29 1.20 -7.24 -7.57
N PHE A 30 0.38 -8.12 -6.99
CA PHE A 30 0.43 -8.42 -5.57
C PHE A 30 1.68 -9.22 -5.18
N ARG A 31 2.12 -10.16 -6.04
CA ARG A 31 3.37 -10.89 -5.88
C ARG A 31 4.56 -9.94 -5.89
N GLU A 32 4.66 -9.05 -6.88
CA GLU A 32 5.75 -8.08 -6.99
C GLU A 32 5.79 -7.15 -5.77
N LEU A 33 4.64 -6.68 -5.30
CA LEU A 33 4.58 -5.88 -4.08
C LEU A 33 5.07 -6.65 -2.85
N THR A 34 4.76 -7.94 -2.77
CA THR A 34 5.25 -8.84 -1.70
C THR A 34 6.75 -9.05 -1.79
N ASP A 35 7.31 -9.25 -2.99
CA ASP A 35 8.76 -9.34 -3.21
C ASP A 35 9.49 -8.07 -2.77
N ILE A 36 8.91 -6.90 -3.03
CA ILE A 36 9.42 -5.61 -2.55
C ILE A 36 9.43 -5.59 -1.02
N LYS A 37 8.35 -6.03 -0.37
CA LYS A 37 8.27 -6.09 1.10
C LYS A 37 9.37 -6.98 1.68
N ILE A 38 9.55 -8.19 1.14
CA ILE A 38 10.60 -9.12 1.56
C ILE A 38 11.98 -8.47 1.42
N LYS A 39 12.25 -7.84 0.26
CA LYS A 39 13.54 -7.20 0.00
C LYS A 39 13.81 -5.96 0.84
N ALA A 40 12.76 -5.22 1.21
CA ALA A 40 12.89 -3.94 1.91
C ALA A 40 13.35 -4.10 3.37
N GLY A 41 13.15 -5.26 3.99
CA GLY A 41 13.38 -5.48 5.42
C GLY A 41 12.44 -4.62 6.26
N SER A 42 12.98 -3.83 7.18
CA SER A 42 12.17 -2.93 8.01
C SER A 42 11.44 -1.87 7.17
N THR A 43 10.11 -1.88 7.25
CA THR A 43 9.22 -1.02 6.45
C THR A 43 8.28 -0.22 7.33
N GLY A 44 7.73 0.86 6.77
CA GLY A 44 6.72 1.68 7.42
C GLY A 44 5.60 2.04 6.45
N LEU A 45 4.39 2.21 6.97
CA LEU A 45 3.19 2.55 6.22
C LEU A 45 2.77 3.99 6.53
N LEU A 46 2.53 4.77 5.47
CA LEU A 46 1.80 6.04 5.53
C LEU A 46 0.56 5.88 4.66
N MET A 47 -0.59 5.75 5.31
CA MET A 47 -1.87 5.47 4.68
C MET A 47 -2.74 6.72 4.72
N ILE A 48 -3.29 7.09 3.57
CA ILE A 48 -4.16 8.25 3.42
C ILE A 48 -5.55 7.72 3.03
N GLY A 49 -6.51 7.86 3.94
CA GLY A 49 -7.82 7.25 3.88
C GLY A 49 -7.83 5.79 4.35
N GLY A 50 -8.53 4.96 3.60
CA GLY A 50 -8.72 3.54 3.88
C GLY A 50 -9.02 2.75 2.59
N GLY A 51 -9.83 1.71 2.69
CA GLY A 51 -10.26 0.90 1.55
C GLY A 51 -9.17 -0.02 1.02
N VAL A 52 -9.23 -0.31 -0.28
CA VAL A 52 -8.33 -1.26 -0.96
C VAL A 52 -6.85 -0.90 -0.78
N PRO A 53 -6.39 0.35 -0.95
CA PRO A 53 -4.96 0.66 -0.84
C PRO A 53 -4.37 0.37 0.55
N LYS A 54 -5.17 0.51 1.61
CA LYS A 54 -4.77 0.18 2.99
C LYS A 54 -4.52 -1.32 3.12
N ASN A 55 -5.53 -2.13 2.79
CA ASN A 55 -5.43 -3.58 2.91
C ASN A 55 -4.34 -4.14 2.00
N PHE A 56 -4.30 -3.70 0.75
CA PHE A 56 -3.36 -4.20 -0.26
C PHE A 56 -1.90 -3.99 0.16
N ALA A 57 -1.58 -2.87 0.83
CA ALA A 57 -0.24 -2.66 1.37
C ALA A 57 0.05 -3.53 2.61
N GLN A 58 -0.92 -3.66 3.52
CA GLN A 58 -0.76 -4.42 4.76
C GLN A 58 -0.69 -5.94 4.55
N ASP A 59 -1.42 -6.47 3.56
CA ASP A 59 -1.53 -7.90 3.28
C ASP A 59 -0.23 -8.49 2.73
N THR A 60 0.73 -7.65 2.32
CA THR A 60 2.05 -8.09 1.82
C THR A 60 2.84 -8.88 2.85
N VAL A 61 2.67 -8.59 4.15
CA VAL A 61 3.34 -9.34 5.24
C VAL A 61 2.78 -10.76 5.32
N VAL A 62 1.45 -10.87 5.38
CA VAL A 62 0.76 -12.16 5.43
C VAL A 62 1.00 -12.97 4.15
N CYS A 63 1.03 -12.31 2.98
CA CYS A 63 1.34 -12.99 1.73
C CYS A 63 2.77 -13.54 1.74
N ALA A 64 3.75 -12.81 2.30
CA ALA A 64 5.11 -13.30 2.40
C ALA A 64 5.21 -14.54 3.30
N GLU A 65 4.50 -14.55 4.44
CA GLU A 65 4.39 -15.73 5.31
C GLU A 65 3.77 -16.93 4.58
N ILE A 66 2.66 -16.71 3.85
CA ILE A 66 2.01 -17.77 3.05
C ILE A 66 2.95 -18.34 1.98
N LEU A 67 3.85 -17.52 1.43
CA LEU A 67 4.87 -17.94 0.46
C LEU A 67 6.08 -18.63 1.11
N GLY A 68 6.08 -18.83 2.44
CA GLY A 68 7.12 -19.54 3.18
C GLY A 68 8.27 -18.66 3.66
N HIS A 69 8.07 -17.34 3.72
CA HIS A 69 9.02 -16.41 4.30
C HIS A 69 8.63 -16.08 5.75
N ASP A 70 8.98 -16.97 6.68
CA ASP A 70 8.60 -16.88 8.11
C ASP A 70 9.36 -15.78 8.89
N ASP A 71 10.41 -15.23 8.29
CA ASP A 71 11.35 -14.25 8.86
C ASP A 71 11.11 -12.81 8.38
N VAL A 72 9.93 -12.53 7.81
CA VAL A 72 9.55 -11.19 7.36
C VAL A 72 9.06 -10.34 8.53
N GLU A 73 9.75 -9.24 8.79
CA GLU A 73 9.35 -8.28 9.83
C GLU A 73 7.98 -7.65 9.50
N MET A 74 7.13 -7.51 10.53
CA MET A 74 5.94 -6.67 10.47
C MET A 74 6.29 -5.22 10.07
N HIS A 75 5.33 -4.43 9.61
CA HIS A 75 5.59 -3.01 9.40
C HIS A 75 5.88 -2.31 10.73
N LYS A 76 7.10 -1.77 10.87
CA LYS A 76 7.62 -1.17 12.11
C LYS A 76 6.96 0.16 12.47
N TYR A 77 6.48 0.89 11.47
CA TYR A 77 5.82 2.18 11.64
C TYR A 77 4.51 2.18 10.87
N ALA A 78 3.44 2.72 11.45
CA ALA A 78 2.19 2.91 10.73
C ALA A 78 1.52 4.23 11.10
N VAL A 79 1.30 5.09 10.11
CA VAL A 79 0.50 6.30 10.25
C VAL A 79 -0.69 6.20 9.30
N GLN A 80 -1.91 6.29 9.83
CA GLN A 80 -3.12 6.35 9.03
C GLN A 80 -3.80 7.69 9.22
N ILE A 81 -4.00 8.45 8.15
CA ILE A 81 -4.87 9.63 8.13
C ILE A 81 -6.24 9.16 7.63
N THR A 82 -7.31 9.32 8.40
CA THR A 82 -8.63 8.84 7.98
C THR A 82 -9.76 9.68 8.56
N VAL A 83 -10.89 9.69 7.86
CA VAL A 83 -12.17 10.21 8.38
C VAL A 83 -13.14 9.07 8.73
N ALA A 84 -12.72 7.82 8.48
CA ALA A 84 -13.55 6.63 8.72
C ALA A 84 -13.73 6.41 10.23
N ASP A 85 -14.95 6.06 10.62
CA ASP A 85 -15.30 5.82 12.00
C ASP A 85 -15.21 4.33 12.30
N VAL A 86 -14.44 3.96 13.32
CA VAL A 86 -14.20 2.57 13.73
C VAL A 86 -15.48 1.78 14.02
N ARG A 87 -16.59 2.47 14.34
CA ARG A 87 -17.88 1.84 14.65
C ARG A 87 -18.57 1.25 13.43
N ASP A 88 -18.18 1.65 12.22
CA ASP A 88 -18.78 1.11 11.00
C ASP A 88 -18.28 -0.32 10.66
N GLY A 89 -17.22 -0.78 11.31
CA GLY A 89 -16.65 -2.13 11.14
C GLY A 89 -16.14 -2.43 9.73
N ALA A 90 -15.99 -1.42 8.87
CA ALA A 90 -15.45 -1.59 7.53
C ALA A 90 -13.92 -1.76 7.56
N CYS A 91 -13.34 -2.46 6.57
CA CYS A 91 -11.88 -2.55 6.46
C CYS A 91 -11.20 -1.16 6.37
N SER A 92 -11.92 -0.16 5.85
CA SER A 92 -11.48 1.24 5.80
C SER A 92 -11.32 1.87 7.19
N SER A 93 -12.11 1.43 8.17
CA SER A 93 -12.11 1.94 9.55
C SER A 93 -11.44 1.01 10.56
N SER A 94 -11.10 -0.23 10.17
CA SER A 94 -10.35 -1.17 11.02
C SER A 94 -9.16 -0.50 11.68
N THR A 95 -9.01 -0.67 12.99
CA THR A 95 -7.95 0.01 13.73
C THR A 95 -6.58 -0.58 13.39
N LEU A 96 -5.51 0.18 13.64
CA LEU A 96 -4.15 -0.37 13.51
C LEU A 96 -3.88 -1.46 14.56
N GLN A 97 -4.52 -1.38 15.72
CA GLN A 97 -4.59 -2.47 16.70
C GLN A 97 -5.23 -3.75 16.14
N GLU A 98 -6.30 -3.63 15.34
CA GLU A 98 -6.88 -4.77 14.64
C GLU A 98 -5.88 -5.33 13.61
N ALA A 99 -5.19 -4.47 12.85
CA ALA A 99 -4.15 -4.90 11.91
C ALA A 99 -2.96 -5.61 12.59
N CYS A 100 -2.63 -5.24 13.83
CA CYS A 100 -1.65 -5.94 14.65
C CYS A 100 -2.09 -7.36 15.01
N SER A 101 -3.38 -7.59 15.27
CA SER A 101 -3.87 -8.95 15.59
C SER A 101 -3.66 -9.96 14.46
N TRP A 102 -3.53 -9.45 13.23
CA TRP A 102 -3.21 -10.22 12.02
C TRP A 102 -1.71 -10.27 11.70
N GLY A 103 -0.83 -9.76 12.56
CA GLY A 103 0.62 -9.74 12.32
C GLY A 103 1.05 -8.75 11.23
N LYS A 104 0.23 -7.75 10.86
CA LYS A 104 0.57 -6.84 9.75
C LYS A 104 1.46 -5.66 10.19
N VAL A 105 1.24 -5.15 11.40
CA VAL A 105 1.84 -3.92 11.92
C VAL A 105 2.34 -4.14 13.35
N ASP A 106 3.55 -3.65 13.64
CA ASP A 106 4.08 -3.56 15.00
C ASP A 106 3.42 -2.40 15.76
N THR A 107 2.95 -2.66 16.98
CA THR A 107 2.23 -1.70 17.82
C THR A 107 3.11 -0.67 18.48
N ALA A 108 4.44 -0.83 18.44
CA ALA A 108 5.34 0.08 19.12
C ALA A 108 5.22 1.53 18.61
N LEU A 109 4.98 1.73 17.31
CA LEU A 109 5.01 3.04 16.66
C LEU A 109 3.88 3.19 15.62
N GLU A 110 2.64 3.15 16.10
CA GLU A 110 1.43 3.39 15.29
C GLU A 110 0.68 4.67 15.68
N GLN A 111 0.04 5.33 14.71
CA GLN A 111 -0.85 6.47 14.95
C GLN A 111 -1.98 6.56 13.91
N MET A 112 -3.22 6.58 14.40
CA MET A 112 -4.38 7.00 13.59
C MET A 112 -4.65 8.49 13.81
N VAL A 113 -4.75 9.25 12.72
CA VAL A 113 -5.04 10.69 12.70
C VAL A 113 -6.43 10.87 12.08
N TYR A 114 -7.40 11.20 12.94
CA TYR A 114 -8.77 11.44 12.52
C TYR A 114 -8.93 12.85 11.96
N ALA A 115 -8.63 13.00 10.67
CA ALA A 115 -8.66 14.28 9.98
C ALA A 115 -8.87 14.09 8.47
N GLU A 116 -9.36 15.13 7.82
CA GLU A 116 -9.43 15.18 6.36
C GLU A 116 -8.02 15.35 5.79
N ALA A 117 -7.66 14.54 4.79
CA ALA A 117 -6.31 14.43 4.27
C ALA A 117 -5.75 15.76 3.73
N THR A 118 -6.55 16.56 3.03
CA THR A 118 -6.09 17.84 2.48
C THR A 118 -5.74 18.86 3.56
N SER A 119 -6.28 18.73 4.77
CA SER A 119 -5.93 19.62 5.89
C SER A 119 -4.60 19.27 6.56
N VAL A 120 -4.24 17.98 6.68
CA VAL A 120 -3.07 17.53 7.46
C VAL A 120 -1.90 17.06 6.62
N LEU A 121 -2.14 16.48 5.44
CA LEU A 121 -1.08 15.92 4.59
C LEU A 121 -0.10 17.00 4.11
N PRO A 122 -0.52 18.22 3.71
CA PRO A 122 0.42 19.28 3.34
C PRO A 122 1.32 19.71 4.49
N LEU A 123 0.80 19.72 5.73
CA LEU A 123 1.57 20.06 6.92
C LEU A 123 2.62 19.00 7.22
N LEU A 124 2.21 17.72 7.18
CA LEU A 124 3.11 16.58 7.36
C LEU A 124 4.23 16.57 6.30
N ALA A 125 3.87 16.77 5.04
CA ALA A 125 4.82 16.82 3.93
C ALA A 125 5.79 18.00 4.07
N SER A 126 5.28 19.18 4.46
CA SER A 126 6.09 20.38 4.69
C SER A 126 7.12 20.15 5.80
N ASP A 127 6.71 19.65 6.96
CA ASP A 127 7.61 19.37 8.08
C ASP A 127 8.69 18.33 7.68
N ALA A 128 8.28 17.21 7.06
CA ALA A 128 9.21 16.17 6.61
C ALA A 128 10.23 16.67 5.58
N TYR A 129 9.81 17.54 4.66
CA TYR A 129 10.69 18.13 3.64
C TYR A 129 11.71 19.09 4.26
N HIS A 130 11.25 20.00 5.13
CA HIS A 130 12.09 21.03 5.73
C HIS A 130 13.08 20.49 6.76
N ARG A 131 12.77 19.37 7.43
CA ARG A 131 13.74 18.65 8.28
C ARG A 131 14.93 18.10 7.50
N GLY A 132 14.82 17.92 6.19
CA GLY A 132 15.94 17.55 5.33
C GLY A 132 16.46 16.11 5.52
N ALA A 133 15.75 15.25 6.25
CA ALA A 133 16.14 13.85 6.47
C ALA A 133 16.29 13.05 5.16
N TRP A 134 15.60 13.48 4.10
CA TRP A 134 15.69 12.88 2.78
C TRP A 134 17.04 13.11 2.08
N LYS A 135 17.81 14.14 2.45
CA LYS A 135 19.05 14.52 1.76
C LYS A 135 20.14 13.44 1.85
N ASN A 136 20.22 12.77 2.99
CA ASN A 136 21.21 11.73 3.27
C ASN A 136 20.66 10.31 3.12
N ARG A 137 19.40 10.17 2.66
CA ARG A 137 18.74 8.87 2.54
C ARG A 137 19.11 8.21 1.23
N GLU A 138 19.50 6.94 1.29
CA GLU A 138 19.72 6.13 0.09
C GLU A 138 18.41 5.96 -0.69
N LYS A 139 18.47 6.20 -2.00
CA LYS A 139 17.34 6.00 -2.91
C LYS A 139 17.14 4.50 -3.12
N ARG A 140 16.08 3.94 -2.53
CA ARG A 140 15.65 2.57 -2.80
C ARG A 140 15.13 2.49 -4.25
N ARG A 141 15.71 1.64 -5.09
CA ARG A 141 15.34 1.45 -6.50
C ARG A 141 14.72 0.07 -6.72
N PHE A 142 13.62 -0.21 -6.02
CA PHE A 142 13.01 -1.54 -6.01
C PHE A 142 12.48 -2.01 -7.37
N ALA A 143 12.22 -1.09 -8.32
CA ALA A 143 11.88 -1.45 -9.69
C ALA A 143 12.94 -2.36 -10.35
N LYS A 144 14.21 -2.24 -9.96
CA LYS A 144 15.31 -3.09 -10.46
C LYS A 144 15.21 -4.56 -10.06
N LEU A 145 14.27 -4.94 -9.19
CA LEU A 145 14.04 -6.34 -8.85
C LEU A 145 13.36 -7.12 -9.99
N PHE A 146 12.74 -6.40 -10.93
CA PHE A 146 11.91 -6.98 -12.00
C PHE A 146 12.44 -6.61 -13.41
N GLU A 147 13.66 -6.07 -13.48
CA GLU A 147 14.39 -5.77 -14.72
C GLU A 147 15.26 -6.95 -15.18
#